data_AF-A0A8T4KR29-F1
#
_entry.id   AF-A0A8T4KR29-F1
#
_cell.length_a   1.000
_cell.length_b   1.000
_cell.length_c   1.000
_cell.angle_alpha   90.00
_cell.angle_beta   90.00
_cell.angle_gamma   90.00
#
_symmetry.space_group_name_H-M   'P 1'
#
loop_
_entity.id
_entity.type
_entity.pdbx_description
1 polymer ?
#
loop_
_entity_poly.entity_id
_entity_poly.type
_entity_poly.pdbx_seq_one_letter_code
_entity_poly.pdbx_strand_id
1 'polypeptide(L)'
;MQSEEYELIPMNPIRRIEKRIDQLEKGGSGMGTIKELVEIVKINQQVVDDIVKINSEIVNKVTNLSSSVDNLANKVQDFMDRIEVVGEEQGSAAEDTGEKFDNIERKLDDRLSKIERRINSMIVSRVPKETWKNIVPKKPASSSRPQTPF
;
A
#
# COMPACT_ATOMS: atom_id res chain seq x y z
N MET A 1 11.13 -17.83 -6.86
CA MET A 1 10.61 -17.18 -5.64
C MET A 1 9.11 -17.34 -5.67
N GLN A 2 8.58 -18.27 -4.88
CA GLN A 2 7.14 -18.41 -4.71
C GLN A 2 6.67 -17.16 -3.94
N SER A 3 5.78 -16.40 -4.56
CA SER A 3 5.08 -15.29 -3.93
C SER A 3 4.27 -15.85 -2.77
N GLU A 4 4.74 -15.63 -1.55
CA GLU A 4 3.98 -15.81 -0.32
C GLU A 4 2.76 -14.88 -0.42
N GLU A 5 1.66 -15.41 -0.94
CA GLU A 5 0.33 -14.84 -0.78
C GLU A 5 0.08 -14.74 0.73
N TYR A 6 0.23 -13.53 1.26
CA TYR A 6 -0.31 -13.21 2.56
C TYR A 6 -1.85 -13.32 2.46
N GLU A 7 -2.38 -14.51 2.74
CA GLU A 7 -3.81 -14.69 2.97
C GLU A 7 -4.18 -13.93 4.25
N LEU A 8 -4.78 -12.74 4.11
CA LEU A 8 -5.28 -11.96 5.27
C LEU A 8 -6.41 -12.67 6.01
N ILE A 9 -7.08 -13.62 5.34
CA ILE A 9 -8.21 -14.38 5.88
C ILE A 9 -7.95 -15.87 5.60
N PRO A 10 -8.03 -16.76 6.60
CA PRO A 10 -7.83 -18.18 6.38
C PRO A 10 -8.93 -18.74 5.48
N MET A 11 -8.58 -19.12 4.25
CA MET A 11 -9.55 -19.62 3.27
C MET A 11 -9.91 -21.10 3.48
N ASN A 12 -9.03 -21.88 4.11
CA ASN A 12 -9.24 -23.32 4.28
C ASN A 12 -10.47 -23.70 5.14
N PRO A 13 -10.77 -23.03 6.27
CA PRO A 13 -12.03 -23.20 6.97
C PRO A 13 -13.26 -22.81 6.14
N ILE A 14 -13.21 -21.72 5.38
CA ILE A 14 -14.31 -21.24 4.54
C ILE A 14 -14.63 -22.27 3.44
N ARG A 15 -13.60 -22.78 2.76
CA ARG A 15 -13.72 -23.88 1.78
C ARG A 15 -14.33 -25.15 2.39
N ARG A 16 -14.09 -25.41 3.67
CA ARG A 16 -14.72 -26.55 4.39
C ARG A 16 -16.20 -26.30 4.65
N ILE A 17 -16.59 -25.07 4.95
CA ILE A 17 -18.01 -24.68 5.10
C ILE A 17 -18.73 -24.83 3.76
N GLU A 18 -18.16 -24.29 2.67
CA GLU A 18 -18.71 -24.41 1.31
C GLU A 18 -19.00 -25.87 0.93
N LYS A 19 -18.01 -26.76 1.08
CA LYS A 19 -18.19 -28.19 0.79
C LYS A 19 -19.28 -28.86 1.61
N ARG A 20 -19.55 -28.38 2.83
CA ARG A 20 -20.59 -28.93 3.71
C ARG A 20 -21.97 -28.35 3.40
N ILE A 21 -22.03 -27.07 3.00
CA ILE A 21 -23.24 -26.47 2.45
C ILE A 21 -23.66 -27.24 1.19
N ASP A 22 -22.73 -27.54 0.29
CA ASP A 22 -22.98 -28.38 -0.89
C ASP A 22 -23.51 -29.78 -0.52
N GLN A 23 -23.12 -30.34 0.63
CA GLN A 23 -23.61 -31.63 1.12
C GLN A 23 -25.00 -31.54 1.74
N LEU A 24 -25.30 -30.43 2.43
CA LEU A 24 -26.64 -30.13 2.95
C LEU A 24 -27.65 -29.94 1.81
N GLU A 25 -27.27 -29.22 0.75
CA GLU A 25 -28.11 -28.95 -0.42
C GLU A 25 -28.46 -30.22 -1.21
N LYS A 26 -27.59 -31.23 -1.18
CA LYS A 26 -27.82 -32.53 -1.84
C LYS A 26 -28.87 -33.41 -1.16
N GLY A 27 -29.37 -32.99 0.03
CA GLY A 27 -30.46 -33.65 0.73
C GLY A 27 -30.03 -34.91 1.49
N GLY A 28 -30.22 -34.89 2.81
CA GLY A 28 -29.96 -36.02 3.71
C GLY A 28 -30.95 -36.06 4.86
N SER A 29 -31.07 -37.22 5.52
CA SER A 29 -31.94 -37.44 6.69
C SER A 29 -31.75 -36.33 7.74
N GLY A 30 -32.83 -35.86 8.36
CA GLY A 30 -32.84 -34.69 9.26
C GLY A 30 -31.78 -34.69 10.37
N MET A 31 -31.37 -35.88 10.83
CA MET A 31 -30.29 -36.02 11.82
C MET A 31 -28.89 -35.72 11.25
N GLY A 32 -28.65 -36.05 9.98
CA GLY A 32 -27.41 -35.70 9.27
C GLY A 32 -27.32 -34.20 9.01
N THR A 33 -28.44 -33.58 8.64
CA THR A 33 -28.56 -32.13 8.42
C THR A 33 -28.19 -31.34 9.68
N ILE A 34 -28.67 -31.78 10.85
CA ILE A 34 -28.36 -31.14 12.15
C ILE A 34 -26.86 -31.28 12.47
N LYS A 35 -26.25 -32.44 12.21
CA LYS A 35 -24.82 -32.65 12.44
C LYS A 35 -23.96 -31.75 11.56
N GLU A 36 -24.29 -31.64 10.28
CA GLU A 36 -23.61 -30.74 9.33
C GLU A 36 -23.72 -29.27 9.78
N LEU A 37 -24.90 -28.82 10.22
CA LEU A 37 -25.11 -27.46 10.73
C LEU A 37 -24.27 -27.18 11.97
N VAL A 38 -24.19 -28.11 12.93
CA VAL A 38 -23.34 -27.97 14.12
C VAL A 38 -21.85 -27.88 13.72
N GLU A 39 -21.42 -28.65 12.74
CA GLU A 39 -20.04 -28.60 12.25
C GLU A 39 -19.74 -27.31 11.48
N ILE A 40 -20.68 -26.79 10.69
CA ILE A 40 -20.57 -25.46 10.07
C ILE A 40 -20.45 -24.36 11.12
N VAL A 41 -21.29 -24.38 12.17
CA VAL A 41 -21.24 -23.40 13.25
C VAL A 41 -19.89 -23.44 13.98
N LYS A 42 -19.35 -24.64 14.24
CA LYS A 42 -18.02 -24.78 14.85
C LYS A 42 -16.91 -24.21 13.98
N ILE A 43 -16.93 -24.49 12.67
CA ILE A 43 -15.93 -23.97 11.74
C ILE A 43 -16.08 -22.45 11.58
N ASN A 44 -17.31 -21.94 11.56
CA ASN A 44 -17.57 -20.50 11.51
C ASN A 44 -17.04 -19.81 12.77
N GLN A 45 -17.25 -20.38 13.96
CA GLN A 45 -16.69 -19.83 15.18
C GLN A 45 -15.15 -19.83 15.15
N GLN A 46 -14.53 -20.90 14.64
CA GLN A 46 -13.09 -20.94 14.45
C GLN A 46 -12.61 -19.82 13.50
N VAL A 47 -13.31 -19.56 12.40
CA VAL A 47 -12.99 -18.46 11.47
C VAL A 47 -13.11 -17.11 12.15
N VAL A 48 -14.19 -16.89 12.91
CA VAL A 48 -14.41 -15.65 13.66
C VAL A 48 -13.28 -15.43 14.66
N ASP A 49 -12.88 -16.46 15.41
CA ASP A 49 -11.79 -16.37 16.38
C ASP A 49 -10.45 -16.05 15.70
N ASP A 50 -10.16 -16.70 14.56
CA ASP A 50 -8.96 -16.43 13.77
C ASP A 50 -8.95 -14.98 13.24
N ILE A 51 -10.09 -14.46 12.76
CA ILE A 51 -10.24 -13.08 12.31
C ILE A 51 -10.01 -12.09 13.47
N VAL A 52 -10.59 -12.34 14.65
CA VAL A 52 -10.39 -11.49 15.83
C VAL A 52 -8.93 -11.44 16.24
N LYS A 53 -8.23 -12.58 16.18
CA LYS A 53 -6.80 -12.68 16.47
C LYS A 53 -5.98 -11.89 15.45
N ILE A 54 -6.21 -12.10 14.15
CA ILE A 54 -5.51 -11.39 13.07
C ILE A 54 -5.75 -9.88 13.17
N ASN A 55 -6.98 -9.44 13.44
CA ASN A 55 -7.29 -8.03 13.64
C ASN A 55 -6.51 -7.44 14.81
N SER A 56 -6.44 -8.15 15.93
CA SER A 56 -5.66 -7.71 17.10
C SER A 56 -4.17 -7.58 16.76
N GLU A 57 -3.61 -8.53 16.02
CA GLU A 57 -2.22 -8.47 15.55
C GLU A 57 -1.97 -7.31 14.57
N ILE A 58 -2.91 -7.05 13.65
CA ILE A 58 -2.83 -5.92 12.71
C ILE A 58 -2.87 -4.60 13.48
N VAL A 59 -3.81 -4.43 14.41
CA VAL A 59 -3.91 -3.23 15.24
C VAL A 59 -2.60 -2.96 15.96
N ASN A 60 -2.01 -3.99 16.58
CA ASN A 60 -0.71 -3.86 17.25
C ASN A 60 0.42 -3.45 16.29
N LYS A 61 0.48 -4.05 15.09
CA LYS A 61 1.47 -3.68 14.07
C LYS A 61 1.30 -2.24 13.59
N VAL A 62 0.06 -1.79 13.39
CA VAL A 62 -0.25 -0.41 13.00
C VAL A 62 0.15 0.58 14.09
N THR A 63 -0.16 0.29 15.35
CA THR A 63 0.26 1.12 16.49
C THR A 63 1.78 1.23 16.56
N ASN A 64 2.50 0.11 16.42
CA ASN A 64 3.96 0.13 16.44
C ASN A 64 4.56 0.91 15.26
N LEU A 65 3.95 0.81 14.08
CA LEU A 65 4.36 1.58 12.91
C LEU A 65 4.15 3.08 13.14
N SER A 66 2.99 3.47 13.69
CA SER A 66 2.70 4.87 14.06
C SER A 66 3.77 5.42 14.98
N SER A 67 4.07 4.72 16.09
CA SER A 67 5.11 5.13 17.03
C SER A 67 6.49 5.25 16.37
N SER A 68 6.80 4.38 15.40
CA SER A 68 8.06 4.44 14.65
C SER A 68 8.12 5.66 13.73
N VAL A 69 7.00 6.03 13.10
CA VAL A 69 6.88 7.23 12.27
C VAL A 69 7.01 8.49 13.13
N ASP A 70 6.35 8.54 14.29
CA ASP A 70 6.45 9.66 15.22
C ASP A 70 7.90 9.85 15.72
N ASN A 71 8.57 8.75 16.07
CA ASN A 71 9.98 8.79 16.46
C ASN A 71 10.89 9.28 15.32
N LEU A 72 10.59 8.91 14.07
CA LEU A 72 11.33 9.39 12.92
C LEU A 72 11.09 10.88 12.68
N ALA A 73 9.83 11.33 12.77
CA ALA A 73 9.46 12.73 12.63
C ALA A 73 10.17 13.61 13.67
N ASN A 74 10.21 13.17 14.94
CA ASN A 74 10.94 13.87 16.00
C ASN A 74 12.44 13.95 15.71
N LYS A 75 13.07 12.85 15.23
CA LYS A 75 14.49 12.87 14.85
C LYS A 75 14.78 13.81 13.68
N VAL A 76 13.85 13.91 12.73
CA VAL A 76 13.97 14.86 11.61
C VAL A 76 13.84 16.29 12.13
N GLN A 77 12.90 16.56 13.04
CA GLN A 77 12.77 17.87 13.68
C GLN A 77 14.05 18.24 14.45
N ASP A 78 14.54 17.37 15.33
CA ASP A 78 15.79 17.58 16.07
C ASP A 78 16.99 17.85 15.14
N PHE A 79 17.02 17.19 13.99
CA PHE A 79 18.05 17.39 12.98
C PHE A 79 17.93 18.77 12.31
N MET A 80 16.71 19.20 11.98
CA MET A 80 16.46 20.53 11.42
C MET A 80 16.81 21.63 12.42
N ASP A 81 16.39 21.50 13.69
CA ASP A 81 16.69 22.47 14.75
C ASP A 81 18.20 22.62 14.95
N ARG A 82 18.97 21.51 14.90
CA ARG A 82 20.44 21.56 14.98
C ARG A 82 21.07 22.24 13.77
N ILE A 83 20.50 22.09 12.57
CA ILE A 83 20.97 22.79 11.38
C ILE A 83 20.71 24.29 11.49
N GLU A 84 19.52 24.68 11.97
CA GLU A 84 19.14 26.07 12.17
C GLU A 84 20.09 26.76 13.17
N VAL A 85 20.36 26.13 14.31
CA VAL A 85 21.32 26.64 15.31
C VAL A 85 22.74 26.79 14.74
N VAL A 86 23.21 25.84 13.93
CA VAL A 86 24.53 25.96 13.25
C VAL A 86 24.53 27.11 12.23
N GLY A 87 23.41 27.37 11.57
CA GLY A 87 23.25 28.49 10.64
C GLY A 87 23.21 29.85 11.33
N GLU A 88 22.63 29.94 12.52
CA GLU A 88 22.54 31.18 13.31
C GLU A 88 23.83 31.50 14.08
N GLU A 89 24.52 30.50 14.65
CA GLU A 89 25.79 30.71 15.37
C GLU A 89 26.97 31.03 14.44
N GLN A 90 26.89 30.66 13.16
CA GLN A 90 27.92 30.94 12.15
C GLN A 90 27.55 32.11 11.23
N GLY A 91 27.30 33.29 11.80
CA GLY A 91 27.12 34.55 11.06
C GLY A 91 28.29 34.99 10.16
N SER A 92 29.33 34.15 10.00
CA SER A 92 30.47 34.35 9.09
C SER A 92 30.87 33.11 8.27
N ALA A 93 30.09 32.01 8.28
CA ALA A 93 30.36 30.79 7.50
C ALA A 93 29.30 30.46 6.43
N ALA A 94 28.45 31.45 6.11
CA ALA A 94 27.36 31.31 5.14
C ALA A 94 27.83 31.01 3.71
N GLU A 95 29.06 31.38 3.33
CA GLU A 95 29.59 31.11 1.98
C GLU A 95 30.07 29.65 1.81
N ASP A 96 30.67 29.03 2.83
CA ASP A 96 31.19 27.63 2.75
C ASP A 96 30.09 26.58 3.02
N THR A 97 28.99 27.00 3.66
CA THR A 97 27.80 26.14 3.82
C THR A 97 26.91 26.16 2.58
N GLY A 98 26.83 27.27 1.83
CA GLY A 98 26.09 27.35 0.56
C GLY A 98 26.51 26.30 -0.47
N GLU A 99 27.81 26.12 -0.71
CA GLU A 99 28.30 25.07 -1.62
C GLU A 99 28.01 23.65 -1.12
N LYS A 100 28.01 23.43 0.20
CA LYS A 100 27.65 22.13 0.79
C LYS A 100 26.16 21.86 0.68
N PHE A 101 25.32 22.89 0.84
CA PHE A 101 23.88 22.83 0.63
C PHE A 101 23.54 22.54 -0.84
N ASP A 102 24.15 23.24 -1.79
CA ASP A 102 24.00 22.97 -3.24
C ASP A 102 24.40 21.53 -3.61
N ASN A 103 25.45 21.00 -2.97
CA ASN A 103 25.89 19.62 -3.19
C ASN A 103 24.92 18.60 -2.56
N ILE A 104 24.33 18.91 -1.40
CA ILE A 104 23.32 18.07 -0.76
C ILE A 104 22.02 18.08 -1.57
N GLU A 105 21.59 19.26 -2.05
CA GLU A 105 20.41 19.43 -2.90
C GLU A 105 20.57 18.65 -4.21
N ARG A 106 21.72 18.79 -4.89
CA ARG A 106 22.03 17.99 -6.09
C ARG A 106 22.04 16.48 -5.83
N LYS A 107 22.58 16.05 -4.68
CA LYS A 107 22.57 14.62 -4.30
C LYS A 107 21.16 14.12 -3.99
N LEU A 108 20.31 14.97 -3.43
CA LEU A 108 18.91 14.66 -3.15
C LEU A 108 18.12 14.53 -4.45
N ASP A 109 18.32 15.46 -5.39
CA ASP A 109 17.71 15.43 -6.72
C ASP A 109 18.12 14.20 -7.53
N ASP A 110 19.39 13.82 -7.47
CA ASP A 110 19.89 12.63 -8.17
C ASP A 110 19.33 11.33 -7.56
N ARG A 111 19.10 11.32 -6.24
CA ARG A 111 18.41 10.22 -5.55
C ARG A 111 16.93 10.16 -5.87
N LEU A 112 16.23 11.30 -5.90
CA LEU A 112 14.83 11.40 -6.30
C LEU A 112 14.64 10.93 -7.75
N SER A 113 15.49 11.38 -8.66
CA SER A 113 15.50 10.95 -10.05
C SER A 113 15.70 9.43 -10.20
N LYS A 114 16.59 8.83 -9.39
CA LYS A 114 16.79 7.37 -9.37
C LYS A 114 15.58 6.62 -8.84
N ILE A 115 14.92 7.16 -7.80
CA ILE A 115 13.70 6.60 -7.24
C ILE A 115 12.57 6.68 -8.26
N GLU A 116 12.39 7.84 -8.90
CA GLU A 116 11.38 8.06 -9.95
C GLU A 116 11.59 7.10 -11.12
N ARG A 117 12.82 6.91 -11.60
CA ARG A 117 13.14 5.91 -12.64
C ARG A 117 12.82 4.48 -12.21
N ARG A 118 13.10 4.12 -10.95
CA ARG A 118 12.77 2.79 -10.40
C ARG A 118 11.26 2.59 -10.25
N ILE A 119 10.53 3.62 -9.83
CA ILE A 119 9.08 3.59 -9.74
C ILE A 119 8.48 3.45 -11.14
N ASN A 120 8.93 4.26 -12.10
CA ASN A 120 8.46 4.20 -13.47
C ASN A 120 8.79 2.85 -14.13
N SER A 121 9.96 2.26 -13.88
CA SER A 121 10.27 0.92 -14.39
C SER A 121 9.45 -0.18 -13.71
N MET A 122 9.15 -0.06 -12.41
CA MET A 122 8.21 -0.94 -11.73
C MET A 122 6.78 -0.81 -12.26
N ILE A 123 6.32 0.41 -12.57
CA ILE A 123 5.00 0.64 -13.18
C ILE A 123 4.97 0.01 -14.58
N VAL A 124 5.97 0.26 -15.42
CA VAL A 124 6.04 -0.29 -16.78
C VAL A 124 6.15 -1.83 -16.78
N SER A 125 6.82 -2.42 -15.79
CA SER A 125 6.93 -3.89 -15.68
C SER A 125 5.71 -4.55 -15.03
N ARG A 126 4.92 -3.82 -14.24
CA ARG A 126 3.72 -4.35 -13.55
C ARG A 126 2.40 -4.04 -14.25
N VAL A 127 2.37 -3.09 -15.19
CA VAL A 127 1.16 -2.72 -15.93
C VAL A 127 1.08 -3.54 -17.24
N PRO A 128 0.07 -4.41 -17.41
CA PRO A 128 -0.17 -5.12 -18.67
C PRO A 128 -0.29 -4.14 -19.84
N LYS A 129 0.29 -4.48 -21.00
CA LYS A 129 0.30 -3.62 -22.21
C LYS A 129 -1.09 -3.15 -22.66
N GLU A 130 -2.17 -3.84 -22.24
CA GLU A 130 -3.54 -3.46 -22.58
C GLU A 130 -4.13 -2.31 -21.76
N THR A 131 -3.57 -1.99 -20.59
CA THR A 131 -4.09 -0.89 -19.74
C THR A 131 -3.65 0.49 -20.24
N TRP A 132 -2.59 0.56 -21.05
CA TRP A 132 -2.04 1.82 -21.57
C TRP A 132 -2.90 2.52 -22.61
N LYS A 133 -3.80 1.80 -23.30
CA LYS A 133 -4.70 2.41 -24.32
C LYS A 133 -5.78 3.32 -23.71
N ASN A 134 -6.07 3.17 -22.42
CA ASN A 134 -7.17 3.87 -21.75
C ASN A 134 -6.72 5.02 -20.83
N ILE A 135 -5.41 5.19 -20.61
CA ILE A 135 -4.87 6.20 -19.67
C ILE A 135 -4.26 7.41 -20.40
N VAL A 136 -4.05 7.34 -21.72
CA VAL A 136 -3.62 8.51 -22.49
C VAL A 136 -4.83 9.45 -22.66
N PRO A 137 -4.80 10.69 -22.11
CA PRO A 137 -5.84 11.66 -22.40
C PRO A 137 -5.84 11.92 -23.92
N LYS A 138 -6.97 11.63 -24.58
CA LYS A 138 -7.17 12.02 -25.97
C LYS A 138 -6.97 13.53 -26.06
N LYS A 139 -5.92 13.94 -26.78
CA LYS A 139 -5.66 15.35 -27.12
C LYS A 139 -6.99 15.94 -27.62
N PRO A 140 -7.51 17.04 -27.05
CA PRO A 140 -8.74 17.63 -27.54
C PRO A 140 -8.53 17.99 -29.01
N ALA A 141 -9.45 17.50 -29.85
CA ALA A 141 -9.43 17.78 -31.28
C ALA A 141 -9.38 19.30 -31.47
N SER A 142 -8.36 19.78 -32.18
CA SER A 142 -8.30 21.16 -32.63
C SER A 142 -9.56 21.43 -33.44
N SER A 143 -10.44 22.28 -32.93
CA SER A 143 -11.59 22.77 -33.65
C SER A 143 -11.09 23.64 -34.81
N SER A 144 -11.08 23.06 -36.01
CA SER A 144 -11.01 23.79 -37.25
C SER A 144 -12.25 24.68 -37.34
N ARG A 145 -12.07 25.97 -37.04
CA ARG A 145 -13.08 27.00 -37.23
C ARG A 145 -13.34 27.13 -38.75
N PRO A 146 -14.57 26.95 -39.26
CA PRO A 146 -14.87 27.25 -40.64
C PRO A 146 -14.78 28.77 -40.83
N GLN A 147 -13.93 29.23 -41.74
CA GLN A 147 -13.97 30.60 -42.23
C GLN A 147 -15.22 30.75 -43.11
N THR A 148 -16.11 31.65 -42.74
CA THR A 148 -17.23 32.09 -43.60
C THR A 148 -16.67 33.04 -44.66
N PRO A 149 -16.94 32.83 -45.96
CA PRO A 149 -16.64 33.83 -46.97
C PRO A 149 -17.68 34.97 -46.90
N PHE A 150 -17.19 36.20 -47.10
CA PHE A 150 -18.01 37.36 -47.42
C PHE A 150 -18.66 37.21 -48.79
#